data_AF-A0A562GJT7-F1
#
_entry.id   AF-A0A562GJT7-F1
#
_cell.length_a   1.000
_cell.length_b   1.000
_cell.length_c   1.000
_cell.angle_alpha   90.00
_cell.angle_beta   90.00
_cell.angle_gamma   90.00
#
_symmetry.space_group_name_H-M   'P 1'
#
loop_
_entity.id
_entity.type
_entity.pdbx_description
1 polymer ?
#
loop_
_entity_poly.entity_id
_entity_poly.type
_entity_poly.pdbx_seq_one_letter_code
_entity_poly.pdbx_strand_id
1 'polypeptide(L)'
;MARSNKPVNPSAENALDRMKLEIATELGISDRVRSQGWSTMTSADCGRVGGHMVRRMIEQYESSMGGQTSTPSGTTATSSTMTSQFDINSK
;
A
#
# COMPACT_ATOMS: atom_id res chain seq x y z
N MET A 1 10.68 -24.23 3.03
CA MET A 1 9.93 -23.16 3.72
C MET A 1 8.74 -22.79 2.86
N ALA A 2 7.50 -23.09 3.27
CA ALA A 2 6.31 -22.65 2.56
C ALA A 2 6.02 -21.20 2.97
N ARG A 3 6.25 -20.25 2.05
CA ARG A 3 5.85 -18.85 2.28
C ARG A 3 4.32 -18.79 2.35
N SER A 4 3.81 -18.18 3.40
CA SER A 4 2.37 -17.87 3.50
C SER A 4 2.06 -16.77 2.48
N ASN A 5 1.08 -16.99 1.60
CA ASN A 5 0.63 -16.01 0.60
C ASN A 5 -0.29 -14.92 1.21
N LYS A 6 -0.21 -14.69 2.52
CA LYS A 6 -1.07 -13.75 3.23
C LYS A 6 -0.42 -12.37 3.26
N PRO A 7 -1.17 -11.30 3.00
CA PRO A 7 -0.64 -9.95 3.14
C PRO A 7 -0.24 -9.71 4.60
N VAL A 8 0.83 -8.93 4.79
CA VAL A 8 1.32 -8.56 6.14
C VAL A 8 0.24 -7.80 6.91
N ASN A 9 -0.52 -6.97 6.22
CA ASN A 9 -1.71 -6.31 6.75
C ASN A 9 -2.96 -6.98 6.14
N PRO A 10 -3.77 -7.73 6.91
CA PRO A 10 -4.97 -8.38 6.41
C PRO A 10 -6.03 -7.38 5.93
N SER A 11 -6.10 -6.18 6.51
CA SER A 11 -7.05 -5.14 6.08
C SER A 11 -6.71 -4.59 4.68
N ALA A 12 -5.47 -4.75 4.22
CA ALA A 12 -5.04 -4.28 2.92
C ALA A 12 -5.42 -5.23 1.77
N GLU A 13 -5.91 -6.44 2.04
CA GLU A 13 -6.19 -7.46 1.00
C GLU A 13 -7.12 -6.93 -0.10
N ASN A 14 -8.24 -6.29 0.29
CA ASN A 14 -9.19 -5.69 -0.65
C ASN A 14 -8.57 -4.54 -1.47
N ALA A 15 -7.70 -3.73 -0.86
CA ALA A 15 -7.05 -2.62 -1.55
C ALA A 15 -6.03 -3.13 -2.58
N LEU A 16 -5.26 -4.16 -2.20
CA LEU A 16 -4.30 -4.81 -3.08
C LEU A 16 -4.97 -5.47 -4.28
N ASP A 17 -6.12 -6.12 -4.08
CA ASP A 17 -6.85 -6.76 -5.18
C ASP A 17 -7.43 -5.76 -6.18
N ARG A 18 -7.94 -4.62 -5.70
CA ARG A 18 -8.36 -3.51 -6.58
C ARG A 18 -7.18 -3.00 -7.40
N MET A 19 -6.05 -2.72 -6.75
CA MET A 19 -4.86 -2.23 -7.42
C MET A 19 -4.33 -3.22 -8.48
N LYS A 20 -4.33 -4.54 -8.18
CA LYS A 20 -3.98 -5.57 -9.17
C LYS A 20 -4.89 -5.52 -10.39
N LEU A 21 -6.20 -5.36 -10.20
CA LEU A 21 -7.18 -5.29 -11.30
C LEU A 21 -6.99 -4.02 -12.13
N GLU A 22 -6.79 -2.87 -11.49
CA GLU A 22 -6.50 -1.60 -12.18
C GLU A 22 -5.23 -1.72 -13.03
N ILE A 23 -4.14 -2.23 -12.46
CA ILE A 23 -2.88 -2.43 -13.19
C ILE A 23 -3.04 -3.45 -14.32
N ALA A 24 -3.77 -4.54 -14.08
CA ALA A 24 -4.06 -5.52 -15.11
C ALA A 24 -4.88 -4.91 -16.26
N THR A 25 -5.80 -3.98 -15.97
CA THR A 25 -6.54 -3.25 -17.01
C THR A 25 -5.61 -2.36 -17.83
N GLU A 26 -4.70 -1.63 -17.20
CA GLU A 26 -3.76 -0.75 -17.90
C GLU A 26 -2.72 -1.48 -18.74
N LEU A 27 -2.28 -2.66 -18.28
CA LEU A 27 -1.36 -3.52 -19.03
C LEU A 27 -2.06 -4.33 -20.14
N GLY A 28 -3.38 -4.21 -20.29
CA GLY A 28 -4.15 -4.92 -21.31
C GLY A 28 -4.24 -6.44 -21.08
N ILE A 29 -3.91 -6.92 -19.89
CA ILE A 29 -3.96 -8.35 -19.52
C ILE A 29 -5.20 -8.71 -18.71
N SER A 30 -6.03 -7.72 -18.34
CA SER A 30 -7.25 -7.89 -17.55
C SER A 30 -8.20 -8.96 -18.11
N ASP A 31 -8.38 -9.02 -19.43
CA ASP A 31 -9.24 -10.00 -20.08
C ASP A 31 -8.73 -11.44 -19.88
N ARG A 32 -7.41 -11.62 -19.95
CA ARG A 32 -6.75 -12.91 -19.71
C ARG A 32 -6.80 -13.31 -18.23
N VAL A 33 -6.63 -12.35 -17.33
CA VAL A 33 -6.78 -12.58 -15.88
C VAL A 33 -8.21 -12.99 -15.55
N ARG A 34 -9.21 -12.39 -16.20
CA ARG A 34 -10.63 -12.71 -15.98
C ARG A 34 -11.05 -14.05 -16.57
N SER A 35 -10.55 -14.40 -17.76
CA SER A 35 -10.94 -15.62 -18.47
C SER A 35 -10.20 -16.87 -18.00
N GLN A 36 -8.93 -16.75 -17.63
CA GLN A 36 -8.08 -17.91 -17.29
C GLN A 36 -7.50 -17.87 -15.88
N GLY A 37 -7.64 -16.74 -15.17
CA GLY A 37 -7.09 -16.55 -13.84
C GLY A 37 -5.60 -16.23 -13.82
N TRP A 38 -5.09 -15.90 -12.63
CA TRP A 38 -3.66 -15.58 -12.44
C TRP A 38 -2.74 -16.80 -12.62
N SER A 39 -3.28 -18.02 -12.59
CA SER A 39 -2.48 -19.25 -12.68
C SER A 39 -1.98 -19.57 -14.09
N THR A 40 -2.64 -19.07 -15.14
CA THR A 40 -2.26 -19.32 -16.53
C THR A 40 -1.45 -18.18 -17.14
N MET A 41 -1.24 -17.10 -16.37
CA MET A 41 -0.43 -15.95 -16.77
C MET A 41 1.04 -16.34 -16.90
N THR A 42 1.75 -15.68 -17.81
CA THR A 42 3.20 -15.86 -17.91
C THR A 42 3.88 -15.21 -16.70
N SER A 43 4.99 -15.79 -16.22
CA SER A 43 5.78 -15.20 -15.13
C SER A 43 6.21 -13.76 -15.41
N ALA A 44 6.42 -13.41 -16.69
CA ALA A 44 6.74 -12.06 -17.12
C ALA A 44 5.56 -11.09 -16.96
N ASP A 45 4.31 -11.52 -17.21
CA ASP A 45 3.12 -10.69 -17.02
C ASP A 45 2.82 -10.48 -15.53
N CYS A 46 2.87 -11.56 -14.74
CA CYS A 46 2.73 -11.48 -13.29
C CYS A 46 3.81 -10.56 -12.66
N GLY A 47 5.05 -10.67 -13.13
CA GLY A 47 6.15 -9.81 -12.70
C GLY A 47 5.94 -8.34 -13.05
N ARG A 48 5.46 -8.05 -14.27
CA ARG A 48 5.12 -6.69 -14.69
C ARG A 48 4.03 -6.08 -13.81
N VAL A 49 2.93 -6.80 -13.54
CA VAL A 49 1.87 -6.33 -12.63
C VAL A 49 2.42 -6.02 -11.24
N GLY A 50 3.15 -6.96 -10.64
CA GLY A 50 3.71 -6.79 -9.30
C GLY A 50 4.66 -5.60 -9.21
N GLY A 51 5.50 -5.40 -10.24
CA GLY A 51 6.39 -4.24 -10.34
C GLY A 51 5.64 -2.91 -10.42
N HIS A 52 4.58 -2.83 -11.24
CA HIS A 52 3.73 -1.64 -11.30
C HIS A 52 3.01 -1.36 -9.99
N MET A 53 2.60 -2.40 -9.25
CA MET A 53 1.94 -2.27 -7.96
C MET A 53 2.84 -1.60 -6.92
N VAL A 54 4.08 -2.10 -6.83
CA VAL A 54 5.08 -1.55 -5.90
C VAL A 54 5.45 -0.13 -6.31
N ARG A 55 5.65 0.13 -7.60
CA ARG A 55 6.00 1.47 -8.09
C ARG A 55 4.94 2.51 -7.73
N ARG A 56 3.65 2.20 -7.95
CA ARG A 56 2.55 3.11 -7.55
C ARG A 56 2.47 3.31 -6.06
N MET A 57 2.65 2.25 -5.28
CA MET A 57 2.64 2.34 -3.82
C MET A 57 3.72 3.29 -3.32
N ILE A 58 4.92 3.22 -3.91
CA ILE A 58 6.02 4.15 -3.61
C ILE A 58 5.63 5.57 -4.03
N GLU A 59 5.16 5.78 -5.27
CA GLU A 59 4.76 7.10 -5.76
C GLU A 59 3.66 7.75 -4.89
N GLN A 60 2.66 6.97 -4.46
CA GLN A 60 1.60 7.41 -3.54
C GLN A 60 2.16 7.75 -2.16
N TYR A 61 3.07 6.93 -1.63
CA TYR A 61 3.71 7.16 -0.35
C TYR A 61 4.61 8.41 -0.39
N GLU A 62 5.43 8.57 -1.43
CA GLU A 62 6.26 9.75 -1.65
C GLU A 62 5.40 11.01 -1.79
N SER A 63 4.26 10.94 -2.47
CA SER A 63 3.32 12.06 -2.58
C SER A 63 2.66 12.40 -1.24
N SER A 64 2.27 11.38 -0.46
CA SER A 64 1.69 11.58 0.88
C SER A 64 2.69 12.10 1.89
N MET A 65 3.95 11.68 1.81
CA MET A 65 5.01 12.08 2.73
C MET A 65 5.63 13.43 2.33
N GLY A 66 5.85 13.64 1.03
CA GLY A 66 6.36 14.89 0.47
C GLY A 66 5.37 16.06 0.57
N GLY A 67 4.07 15.77 0.69
CA GLY A 67 3.03 16.76 0.98
C GLY A 67 2.86 17.12 2.45
N GLN A 68 3.50 16.38 3.38
CA GLN A 68 3.42 16.62 4.82
C GLN A 68 4.63 17.41 5.34
N THR A 69 5.05 18.44 4.63
CA THR A 69 5.71 19.60 5.25
C THR A 69 4.65 20.57 5.74
N SER A 70 3.78 20.10 6.64
CA SER A 70 2.96 20.98 7.47
C SER A 70 3.92 21.74 8.38
N THR A 71 4.36 22.89 7.91
CA THR A 71 4.86 23.99 8.73
C THR A 71 3.81 24.28 9.81
N PRO A 72 4.09 24.10 11.12
CA PRO A 72 3.26 24.68 12.15
C PRO A 72 3.51 26.21 12.18
N SER A 73 2.88 26.94 11.26
CA SER A 73 2.80 28.40 11.28
C SER A 73 1.41 28.79 11.77
N GLY A 74 1.29 29.09 13.07
CA GLY A 74 0.04 29.56 13.66
C GLY A 74 -0.01 29.42 15.17
N THR A 75 0.72 30.29 15.86
CA THR A 75 0.64 30.58 17.29
C THR A 75 -0.79 30.54 17.85
N THR A 76 -1.02 29.73 18.89
CA THR A 76 -1.87 30.11 20.03
C THR A 76 -1.30 29.44 21.28
N ALA A 77 -0.52 30.20 22.05
CA ALA A 77 -0.25 29.87 23.44
C ALA A 77 -1.58 29.94 24.21
N THR A 78 -1.90 28.92 25.02
CA THR A 78 -1.99 29.03 26.49
C THR A 78 -2.59 27.76 27.13
N SER A 79 -1.97 27.40 28.25
CA SER A 79 -2.51 26.68 29.41
C SER A 79 -2.69 25.16 29.37
N SER A 80 -1.81 24.52 30.16
CA SER A 80 -2.08 23.39 31.07
C SER A 80 -1.83 21.98 30.48
N THR A 81 -0.77 21.27 30.93
CA THR A 81 -0.84 20.25 32.02
C THR A 81 -1.45 18.94 31.49
N MET A 82 -0.84 17.75 31.41
CA MET A 82 0.36 17.17 32.03
C MET A 82 0.86 15.98 31.19
N THR A 83 2.14 15.71 31.37
CA THR A 83 2.85 14.45 31.18
C THR A 83 2.08 13.23 31.71
N SER A 84 1.86 12.22 30.86
CA SER A 84 1.83 10.80 31.25
C SER A 84 2.00 9.98 29.97
N GLN A 85 3.22 9.58 29.65
CA GLN A 85 3.77 8.26 30.01
C GLN A 85 2.85 7.13 29.52
N PHE A 86 2.91 6.83 28.22
CA PHE A 86 2.60 5.48 27.74
C PHE A 86 3.90 4.88 27.22
N ASP A 87 4.54 4.17 28.14
CA ASP A 87 5.65 3.27 27.91
C ASP A 87 5.34 2.36 26.71
N ILE A 88 6.17 2.54 25.68
CA ILE A 88 6.54 1.50 24.73
C ILE A 88 6.90 0.24 25.53
N ASN A 89 6.33 -0.90 25.11
CA ASN A 89 6.66 -2.26 25.56
C ASN A 89 5.82 -2.81 26.74
N SER A 90 4.64 -3.34 26.42
CA SER A 90 4.00 -4.39 27.23
C SER A 90 3.37 -5.46 26.34
N LYS A 91 4.17 -6.51 26.14
CA LYS A 91 3.93 -7.83 25.51
C LYS A 91 3.62 -7.90 24.02
#